data_AF-B3MEI9-F1
#
_entry.id   AF-B3MEI9-F1
#
_cell.length_a   1.000
_cell.length_b   1.000
_cell.length_c   1.000
_cell.angle_alpha   90.00
_cell.angle_beta   90.00
_cell.angle_gamma   90.00
#
_symmetry.space_group_name_H-M   'P 1'
#
loop_
_entity.id
_entity.type
_entity.pdbx_description
1 polymer ?
#
loop_
_entity_poly.entity_id
_entity_poly.type
_entity_poly.pdbx_seq_one_letter_code
_entity_poly.pdbx_strand_id
1 'polypeptide(L)'
;MQLSQNLVLLVILCGMVMPMDVAGRSVPVEEPLSDGPIAKSAPDTEIVQLRHIKRQADSVPSMPMDLQTKHSPCDMDSRGATSYVFAFPNHCIWSYNNRYMSEGHYRVYKTYQLEAFFFGQYHERMKRYETDPHSYDFNLK
;
A
#
# COMPACT_ATOMS: atom_id res chain seq x y z
N MET A 1 9.89 26.43 37.25
CA MET A 1 10.91 26.58 36.19
C MET A 1 11.59 25.27 35.79
N GLN A 2 11.68 24.26 36.68
CA GLN A 2 12.32 22.96 36.35
C GLN A 2 11.46 22.08 35.42
N LEU A 3 10.12 22.13 35.53
CA LEU A 3 9.22 21.30 34.71
C LEU A 3 9.30 21.63 33.21
N SER A 4 9.43 22.92 32.87
CA SER A 4 9.56 23.37 31.49
C SER A 4 10.92 23.00 30.89
N GLN A 5 11.99 23.02 31.69
CA GLN A 5 13.32 22.59 31.24
C GLN A 5 13.36 21.09 30.96
N ASN A 6 12.72 20.27 31.82
CA ASN A 6 12.65 18.83 31.63
C ASN A 6 11.83 18.44 30.39
N LEU A 7 10.75 19.18 30.10
CA LEU A 7 9.94 18.96 28.89
C LEU A 7 10.75 19.25 27.61
N VAL A 8 11.51 20.34 27.60
CA VAL A 8 12.36 20.71 26.45
C VAL A 8 13.46 19.67 26.23
N LEU A 9 14.11 19.20 27.29
CA LEU A 9 15.11 18.13 27.21
C LEU A 9 14.54 16.82 26.64
N LEU A 10 13.31 16.47 27.02
CA LEU A 10 12.65 15.25 26.57
C LEU A 10 12.30 15.30 25.06
N VAL A 11 11.85 16.47 24.57
CA VAL A 11 11.60 16.68 23.13
C VAL A 11 12.89 16.59 22.31
N ILE A 12 14.00 17.15 22.81
CA ILE A 12 15.30 17.08 22.12
C ILE A 12 15.82 15.63 22.07
N LEU A 13 15.73 14.90 23.19
CA LEU A 13 16.14 13.49 23.23
C LEU A 13 15.28 12.62 22.29
N CYS A 14 13.97 12.83 22.24
CA CYS A 14 13.10 12.10 21.32
C CYS A 14 13.36 12.44 19.85
N GLY A 15 13.76 13.68 19.52
CA GLY A 15 14.12 14.07 18.16
C GLY A 15 15.43 13.45 17.67
N MET A 16 16.41 13.25 18.55
CA MET A 16 17.71 12.67 18.21
C MET A 16 17.70 11.13 18.07
N VAL A 17 16.66 10.47 18.58
CA VAL A 17 16.51 9.00 18.51
C VAL A 17 15.68 8.56 17.28
N MET A 18 15.18 9.47 16.47
CA MET A 18 14.53 9.11 15.21
C MET A 18 15.61 8.69 14.19
N PRO A 19 15.64 7.43 13.73
CA PRO A 19 16.54 7.02 12.66
C PRO A 19 16.08 7.69 11.36
N MET A 20 16.73 8.80 11.02
CA MET A 20 16.72 9.32 9.66
C MET A 20 17.67 8.46 8.84
N ASP A 21 17.18 7.35 8.30
CA ASP A 21 17.75 6.72 7.10
C ASP A 21 16.81 5.62 6.61
N VAL A 22 15.77 6.02 5.88
CA VAL A 22 15.23 5.13 4.85
C VAL A 22 16.00 5.46 3.58
N ALA A 23 17.20 4.89 3.47
CA ALA A 23 17.91 4.87 2.21
C ALA A 23 17.08 4.03 1.23
N GLY A 24 16.35 4.72 0.33
CA GLY A 24 15.67 4.08 -0.78
C GLY A 24 16.72 3.39 -1.64
N ARG A 25 16.87 2.07 -1.50
CA ARG A 25 17.76 1.27 -2.33
C ARG A 25 17.16 1.29 -3.75
N SER A 26 17.71 2.12 -4.63
CA SER A 26 17.35 2.09 -6.03
C SER A 26 17.76 0.73 -6.61
N VAL A 27 16.78 0.04 -7.17
CA VAL A 27 17.03 -1.15 -7.98
C VAL A 27 17.82 -0.69 -9.21
N PRO A 28 18.97 -1.27 -9.54
CA PRO A 28 19.66 -0.95 -10.78
C PRO A 28 18.72 -1.32 -11.94
N VAL A 29 18.42 -0.32 -12.76
CA VAL A 29 17.79 -0.54 -14.06
C VAL A 29 18.83 -1.26 -14.91
N GLU A 30 18.61 -2.53 -15.22
CA GLU A 30 19.37 -3.19 -16.28
C GLU A 30 19.03 -2.46 -17.59
N GLU A 31 20.01 -1.71 -18.10
CA GLU A 31 19.95 -1.17 -19.45
C GLU A 31 19.88 -2.34 -20.44
N PRO A 32 18.98 -2.31 -21.43
CA PRO A 32 19.05 -3.27 -22.52
C PRO A 32 20.34 -3.02 -23.29
N LEU A 33 21.18 -4.06 -23.34
CA LEU A 33 22.38 -4.16 -24.15
C LEU A 33 22.04 -3.77 -25.61
N SER A 34 22.32 -2.52 -25.97
CA SER A 34 22.20 -2.03 -27.34
C SER A 34 23.55 -2.16 -28.04
N ASP A 35 23.96 -3.40 -28.29
CA ASP A 35 24.78 -3.69 -29.47
C ASP A 35 23.83 -3.73 -30.67
N GLY A 36 23.93 -2.72 -31.54
CA GLY A 36 23.07 -2.63 -32.72
C GLY A 36 23.26 -3.80 -33.68
N PRO A 37 22.32 -4.01 -34.62
CA PRO A 37 22.78 -4.49 -35.92
C PRO A 37 22.07 -3.87 -37.13
N ILE A 38 22.92 -3.59 -38.11
CA ILE A 38 22.67 -3.65 -39.55
C ILE A 38 21.60 -4.70 -39.89
N ALA A 39 20.64 -4.28 -40.71
CA ALA A 39 19.61 -5.12 -41.29
C ALA A 39 20.18 -6.44 -41.87
N LYS A 40 19.76 -7.58 -41.33
CA LYS A 40 19.84 -8.88 -41.99
C LYS A 40 18.56 -9.69 -41.71
N SER A 41 17.92 -10.03 -42.83
CA SER A 41 16.96 -11.12 -43.10
C SER A 41 16.23 -11.76 -41.91
N ALA A 42 14.90 -11.74 -42.00
CA ALA A 42 13.96 -12.46 -41.14
C ALA A 42 14.41 -13.91 -40.90
N PRO A 43 14.51 -14.37 -39.64
CA PRO A 43 14.53 -15.78 -39.31
C PRO A 43 13.10 -16.27 -39.08
N ASP A 44 12.94 -17.56 -39.34
CA ASP A 44 11.73 -18.36 -39.22
C ASP A 44 10.93 -18.09 -37.95
N THR A 45 9.62 -18.25 -38.03
CA THR A 45 8.67 -18.27 -36.90
C THR A 45 9.21 -19.11 -35.74
N GLU A 46 9.90 -18.45 -34.81
CA GLU A 46 10.26 -19.04 -33.53
C GLU A 46 8.96 -19.36 -32.80
N ILE A 47 8.68 -20.64 -32.64
CA ILE A 47 7.62 -21.11 -31.75
C ILE A 47 8.03 -20.67 -30.34
N VAL A 48 7.48 -19.55 -29.88
CA VAL A 48 7.66 -19.06 -28.52
C VAL A 48 7.05 -20.10 -27.59
N GLN A 49 7.88 -20.99 -27.04
CA GLN A 49 7.46 -21.90 -25.99
C GLN A 49 7.06 -21.07 -24.77
N LEU A 50 5.76 -20.91 -24.56
CA LEU A 50 5.17 -20.32 -23.37
C LEU A 50 5.61 -21.14 -22.14
N ARG A 51 6.67 -20.71 -21.45
CA ARG A 51 7.03 -21.27 -20.16
C ARG A 51 6.13 -20.66 -19.10
N HIS A 52 5.30 -21.48 -18.47
CA HIS A 52 4.54 -21.07 -17.30
C HIS A 52 5.50 -20.71 -16.15
N ILE A 53 5.55 -19.43 -15.80
CA ILE A 53 6.33 -18.94 -14.66
C ILE A 53 5.69 -19.51 -13.38
N LYS A 54 6.34 -20.51 -12.78
CA LYS A 54 5.94 -21.01 -11.46
C LYS A 54 6.29 -19.94 -10.43
N ARG A 55 5.27 -19.24 -9.94
CA ARG A 55 5.42 -18.32 -8.81
C ARG A 55 5.60 -19.15 -7.54
N GLN A 56 6.63 -18.86 -6.76
CA GLN A 56 6.72 -19.42 -5.41
C GLN A 56 5.53 -18.95 -4.59
N ALA A 57 5.01 -19.82 -3.73
CA ALA A 57 3.98 -19.43 -2.78
C ALA A 57 4.61 -18.43 -1.81
N ASP A 58 4.29 -17.16 -1.98
CA ASP A 58 4.78 -16.10 -1.11
C ASP A 58 4.33 -16.36 0.33
N SER A 59 5.18 -16.01 1.29
CA SER A 59 4.95 -16.23 2.72
C SER A 59 3.86 -15.30 3.26
N VAL A 60 2.60 -15.61 2.97
CA VAL A 60 1.46 -14.94 3.61
C VAL A 60 1.43 -15.38 5.08
N PRO A 61 1.49 -14.43 6.03
CA PRO A 61 1.49 -14.76 7.44
C PRO A 61 0.14 -15.34 7.85
N SER A 62 0.16 -16.30 8.77
CA SER A 62 -1.06 -16.82 9.36
C SER A 62 -1.70 -15.77 10.26
N MET A 63 -2.89 -15.29 9.87
CA MET A 63 -3.71 -14.42 10.71
C MET A 63 -4.39 -15.24 11.84
N PRO A 64 -4.41 -14.75 13.09
CA PRO A 64 -4.96 -15.47 14.25
C PRO A 64 -6.50 -15.34 14.35
N MET A 65 -7.20 -15.51 13.23
CA MET A 65 -8.66 -15.41 13.13
C MET A 65 -9.21 -16.59 12.32
N ASP A 66 -10.52 -16.76 12.27
CA ASP A 66 -11.18 -17.74 11.41
C ASP A 66 -11.26 -17.25 9.96
N LEU A 67 -11.63 -18.14 9.04
CA LEU A 67 -11.71 -17.83 7.62
C LEU A 67 -12.71 -16.70 7.33
N GLN A 68 -13.87 -16.71 7.99
CA GLN A 68 -14.92 -15.72 7.75
C GLN A 68 -14.48 -14.33 8.19
N THR A 69 -13.89 -14.21 9.38
CA THR A 69 -13.41 -12.92 9.89
C THR A 69 -12.29 -12.32 9.04
N LYS A 70 -11.39 -13.14 8.49
CA LYS A 70 -10.31 -12.68 7.58
C LYS A 70 -10.81 -12.13 6.26
N HIS A 71 -11.99 -12.56 5.79
CA HIS A 71 -12.56 -12.12 4.52
C HIS A 71 -13.74 -11.16 4.73
N SER A 72 -13.93 -10.69 5.96
CA SER A 72 -14.94 -9.67 6.24
C SER A 72 -14.45 -8.30 5.73
N PRO A 73 -15.36 -7.39 5.35
CA PRO A 73 -14.98 -6.10 4.78
C PRO A 73 -14.12 -5.25 5.71
N CYS A 74 -13.13 -4.56 5.14
CA CYS A 74 -12.20 -3.70 5.86
C CYS A 74 -12.00 -2.36 5.14
N ASP A 75 -12.48 -1.24 5.69
CA ASP A 75 -12.41 0.10 5.05
C ASP A 75 -11.07 0.85 5.29
N MET A 76 -9.95 0.16 5.08
CA MET A 76 -8.60 0.66 5.40
C MET A 76 -8.02 1.74 4.46
N ASP A 77 -8.71 2.07 3.36
CA ASP A 77 -8.31 3.14 2.43
C ASP A 77 -8.81 4.54 2.84
N SER A 78 -9.60 4.61 3.90
CA SER A 78 -10.22 5.87 4.31
C SER A 78 -9.17 6.88 4.79
N ARG A 79 -9.28 8.13 4.32
CA ARG A 79 -8.39 9.23 4.76
C ARG A 79 -8.42 9.36 6.28
N GLY A 80 -7.24 9.44 6.89
CA GLY A 80 -7.12 9.53 8.34
C GLY A 80 -7.34 8.21 9.07
N ALA A 81 -7.28 7.04 8.41
CA ALA A 81 -7.41 5.74 9.08
C ALA A 81 -6.56 5.61 10.35
N THR A 82 -5.40 6.28 10.40
CA THR A 82 -4.54 6.37 11.59
C THR A 82 -5.27 6.88 12.84
N SER A 83 -6.25 7.79 12.70
CA SER A 83 -6.95 8.43 13.84
C SER A 83 -8.16 7.65 14.32
N TYR A 84 -8.68 6.69 13.56
CA TYR A 84 -9.87 5.89 13.94
C TYR A 84 -9.72 4.39 13.70
N VAL A 85 -8.52 3.90 13.44
CA VAL A 85 -8.26 2.45 13.28
C VAL A 85 -8.74 1.64 14.46
N PHE A 86 -8.73 2.21 15.68
CA PHE A 86 -9.23 1.54 16.88
C PHE A 86 -10.72 1.17 16.81
N ALA A 87 -11.49 1.82 15.94
CA ALA A 87 -12.91 1.55 15.73
C ALA A 87 -13.15 0.51 14.62
N PHE A 88 -12.10 0.05 13.94
CA PHE A 88 -12.23 -0.97 12.90
C PHE A 88 -12.47 -2.36 13.48
N PRO A 89 -12.99 -3.30 12.67
CA PRO A 89 -13.04 -4.70 13.05
C PRO A 89 -11.66 -5.26 13.43
N ASN A 90 -11.65 -6.30 14.26
CA ASN A 90 -10.41 -6.88 14.81
C ASN A 90 -9.39 -7.28 13.73
N HIS A 91 -9.83 -7.79 12.59
CA HIS A 91 -8.93 -8.19 11.50
C HIS A 91 -8.22 -7.00 10.85
N CYS A 92 -8.94 -5.89 10.66
CA CYS A 92 -8.37 -4.63 10.19
C CYS A 92 -7.34 -4.10 11.18
N ILE A 93 -7.69 -4.02 12.46
CA ILE A 93 -6.78 -3.56 13.52
C ILE A 93 -5.50 -4.40 13.52
N TRP A 94 -5.64 -5.72 13.44
CA TRP A 94 -4.50 -6.63 13.39
C TRP A 94 -3.61 -6.35 12.17
N SER A 95 -4.18 -6.28 10.98
CA SER A 95 -3.40 -6.03 9.76
C SER A 95 -2.71 -4.66 9.78
N TYR A 96 -3.38 -3.63 10.31
CA TYR A 96 -2.81 -2.30 10.46
C TYR A 96 -1.64 -2.29 11.45
N ASN A 97 -1.80 -2.90 12.62
CA ASN A 97 -0.76 -2.92 13.65
C ASN A 97 0.48 -3.71 13.23
N ASN A 98 0.30 -4.79 12.48
CA ASN A 98 1.40 -5.68 12.06
C ASN A 98 1.99 -5.31 10.69
N ARG A 99 1.53 -4.21 10.05
CA ARG A 99 1.83 -3.87 8.63
C ARG A 99 3.31 -3.81 8.26
N TYR A 100 4.20 -3.52 9.21
CA TYR A 100 5.66 -3.39 8.96
C TYR A 100 6.50 -4.52 9.58
N MET A 101 5.88 -5.62 10.01
CA MET A 101 6.61 -6.75 10.59
C MET A 101 7.37 -7.59 9.56
N SER A 102 6.79 -7.79 8.37
CA SER A 102 7.40 -8.54 7.26
C SER A 102 6.74 -8.14 5.94
N GLU A 103 7.35 -8.52 4.82
CA GLU A 103 6.75 -8.32 3.49
C GLU A 103 5.36 -8.98 3.39
N GLY A 104 5.21 -10.18 3.96
CA GLY A 104 3.92 -10.87 4.00
C GLY A 104 2.85 -10.10 4.77
N HIS A 105 3.19 -9.48 5.90
CA HIS A 105 2.25 -8.63 6.65
C HIS A 105 1.92 -7.35 5.89
N TYR A 106 2.91 -6.74 5.24
CA TYR A 106 2.70 -5.55 4.42
C TYR A 106 1.77 -5.84 3.24
N ARG A 107 1.92 -7.02 2.62
CA ARG A 107 1.04 -7.47 1.55
C ARG A 107 -0.40 -7.62 2.03
N VAL A 108 -0.64 -8.25 3.18
CA VAL A 108 -1.99 -8.37 3.77
C VAL A 108 -2.59 -6.98 4.03
N TYR A 109 -1.82 -6.05 4.60
CA TYR A 109 -2.25 -4.67 4.80
C TYR A 109 -2.63 -3.98 3.48
N LYS A 110 -1.82 -4.13 2.44
CA LYS A 110 -2.08 -3.56 1.11
C LYS A 110 -3.25 -4.24 0.39
N THR A 111 -3.48 -5.53 0.61
CA THR A 111 -4.66 -6.24 0.10
C THR A 111 -5.93 -5.62 0.68
N TYR A 112 -6.03 -5.47 1.99
CA TYR A 112 -7.20 -4.84 2.59
C TYR A 112 -7.36 -3.36 2.19
N GLN A 113 -6.26 -2.63 2.01
CA GLN A 113 -6.34 -1.26 1.46
C GLN A 113 -6.89 -1.24 0.04
N LEU A 114 -6.46 -2.19 -0.82
CA LEU A 114 -7.00 -2.31 -2.18
C LEU A 114 -8.47 -2.72 -2.18
N GLU A 115 -8.85 -3.68 -1.34
CA GLU A 115 -10.24 -4.10 -1.18
C GLU A 115 -11.13 -2.93 -0.73
N ALA A 116 -10.66 -2.12 0.22
CA ALA A 116 -11.33 -0.89 0.63
C ALA A 116 -11.46 0.14 -0.52
N PHE A 117 -10.42 0.29 -1.34
CA PHE A 117 -10.43 1.22 -2.45
C PHE A 117 -11.42 0.82 -3.57
N PHE A 118 -11.68 -0.48 -3.76
CA PHE A 118 -12.59 -0.99 -4.79
C PHE A 118 -14.00 -1.28 -4.29
N PHE A 119 -14.16 -1.74 -3.05
CA PHE A 119 -15.43 -2.23 -2.51
C PHE A 119 -15.87 -1.48 -1.25
N GLY A 120 -15.04 -0.56 -0.76
CA GLY A 120 -15.30 0.19 0.45
C GLY A 120 -16.20 1.40 0.26
N GLN A 121 -16.56 2.02 1.37
CA GLN A 121 -17.44 3.18 1.36
C GLN A 121 -16.85 4.36 0.58
N TYR A 122 -15.51 4.50 0.61
CA TYR A 122 -14.83 5.57 -0.11
C TYR A 122 -14.94 5.41 -1.63
N HIS A 123 -14.89 4.17 -2.13
CA HIS A 123 -15.10 3.86 -3.54
C HIS A 123 -16.47 4.33 -4.02
N GLU A 124 -17.52 3.99 -3.28
CA GLU A 124 -18.88 4.38 -3.63
C GLU A 124 -19.06 5.89 -3.65
N ARG A 125 -18.42 6.61 -2.70
CA ARG A 125 -18.44 8.07 -2.67
C ARG A 125 -17.74 8.68 -3.88
N MET A 126 -16.59 8.13 -4.27
CA MET A 126 -15.86 8.57 -5.46
C MET A 126 -16.71 8.33 -6.72
N LYS A 127 -17.31 7.15 -6.84
CA LYS A 127 -18.21 6.81 -7.95
C LYS A 127 -19.41 7.76 -8.03
N ARG A 128 -20.08 8.04 -6.92
CA ARG A 128 -21.17 9.03 -6.88
C ARG A 128 -20.69 10.43 -7.23
N TYR A 129 -19.49 10.80 -6.80
CA TYR A 129 -18.87 12.05 -7.21
C TYR A 129 -18.52 12.09 -8.71
N GLU A 130 -18.41 10.97 -9.40
CA GLU A 130 -18.22 10.98 -10.85
C GLU A 130 -19.54 10.93 -11.62
N THR A 131 -20.57 10.28 -11.07
CA THR A 131 -21.85 10.04 -11.77
C THR A 131 -22.94 11.06 -11.47
N ASP A 132 -22.97 11.60 -10.25
CA ASP A 132 -24.07 12.46 -9.81
C ASP A 132 -23.89 13.87 -10.41
N PRO A 133 -24.96 14.51 -10.90
CA PRO A 133 -24.88 15.86 -11.44
C PRO A 133 -24.52 16.85 -10.33
N HIS A 134 -23.30 17.36 -10.35
CA HIS A 134 -22.86 18.41 -9.44
C HIS A 134 -23.35 19.77 -9.93
N SER A 135 -24.29 20.38 -9.21
CA SER A 135 -24.52 21.81 -9.33
C SER A 135 -23.36 22.52 -8.63
N TYR A 136 -22.32 22.87 -9.37
CA TYR A 136 -21.36 23.84 -8.87
C TYR A 136 -22.01 25.22 -8.97
N ASP A 137 -22.24 25.88 -7.83
CA ASP A 137 -22.71 27.27 -7.77
C ASP A 137 -21.63 28.22 -8.31
N PHE A 138 -21.42 28.23 -9.62
CA PHE A 138 -20.51 29.17 -10.29
C PHE A 138 -21.21 30.46 -10.71
N ASN A 139 -22.48 30.68 -10.34
CA ASN A 139 -23.23 31.89 -10.72
C ASN A 139 -24.05 32.43 -9.54
N LEU A 140 -23.37 32.95 -8.53
CA LEU A 140 -23.91 34.07 -7.75
C LEU A 140 -23.56 35.35 -8.52
N LYS A 141 -24.48 35.76 -9.40
CA LYS A 141 -24.53 37.11 -9.97
C LYS A 141 -25.77 37.82 -9.44
#